data_AF-A0A7W7KQ54-F1
#
_entry.id   AF-A0A7W7KQ54-F1
#
_cell.length_a   1.000
_cell.length_b   1.000
_cell.length_c   1.000
_cell.angle_alpha   90.00
_cell.angle_beta   90.00
_cell.angle_gamma   90.00
#
_symmetry.space_group_name_H-M   'P 1'
#
loop_
_entity.id
_entity.type
_entity.pdbx_description
1 polymer ?
#
loop_
_entity_poly.entity_id
_entity_poly.type
_entity_poly.pdbx_seq_one_letter_code
_entity_poly.pdbx_strand_id
1 'polypeptide(L)'
;MEFLEFVAEVASRPEFVAEFNRLTNSNVTFTDDRTPLERAIDKVTGRQAEMDANEQEDVVNFVSFCLFDLWPQVPQELKSPAYAIH
;
A
#
# COMPACT_ATOMS: atom_id res chain seq x y z
N MET A 1 -0.94 15.65 -2.49
CA MET A 1 -1.24 14.35 -1.86
C MET A 1 0.03 13.76 -1.26
N GLU A 2 -0.05 13.24 -0.05
CA GLU A 2 1.03 12.48 0.61
C GLU A 2 1.11 11.05 0.07
N PHE A 3 2.27 10.38 0.19
CA PHE A 3 2.42 8.99 -0.27
C PHE A 3 1.41 8.04 0.40
N LEU A 4 1.16 8.24 1.69
CA LEU A 4 0.18 7.47 2.45
C LEU A 4 -1.26 7.64 1.90
N GLU A 5 -1.64 8.86 1.56
CA GLU A 5 -2.93 9.15 0.93
C GLU A 5 -3.05 8.49 -0.45
N PHE A 6 -1.96 8.46 -1.22
CA PHE A 6 -1.91 7.79 -2.50
C PHE A 6 -2.06 6.27 -2.39
N VAL A 7 -1.35 5.64 -1.45
CA VAL A 7 -1.51 4.19 -1.19
C VAL A 7 -2.97 3.89 -0.82
N ALA A 8 -3.58 4.71 0.05
CA ALA A 8 -4.99 4.55 0.42
C ALA A 8 -5.93 4.73 -0.79
N GLU A 9 -5.65 5.66 -1.69
CA GLU A 9 -6.42 5.85 -2.92
C GLU A 9 -6.31 4.64 -3.85
N VAL A 10 -5.10 4.15 -4.13
CA VAL A 10 -4.90 2.95 -4.98
C VAL A 10 -5.54 1.72 -4.35
N ALA A 11 -5.38 1.54 -3.03
CA ALA A 11 -6.01 0.51 -2.22
C ALA A 11 -7.55 0.52 -2.32
N SER A 12 -8.15 1.71 -2.40
CA SER A 12 -9.60 1.87 -2.49
C SER A 12 -10.19 1.48 -3.86
N ARG A 13 -9.36 1.16 -4.85
CA ARG A 13 -9.75 0.79 -6.20
C ARG A 13 -9.58 -0.72 -6.41
N PRO A 14 -10.67 -1.52 -6.28
CA PRO A 14 -10.58 -2.98 -6.28
C PRO A 14 -9.93 -3.57 -7.53
N GLU A 15 -10.06 -2.89 -8.67
CA GLU A 15 -9.48 -3.30 -9.95
C GLU A 15 -7.95 -3.30 -9.94
N PHE A 16 -7.31 -2.34 -9.27
CA PHE A 16 -5.85 -2.27 -9.20
C PHE A 16 -5.30 -3.36 -8.28
N VAL A 17 -5.99 -3.59 -7.17
CA VAL A 17 -5.68 -4.66 -6.22
C VAL A 17 -5.79 -6.03 -6.90
N ALA A 18 -6.91 -6.27 -7.58
CA ALA A 18 -7.15 -7.54 -8.26
C ALA A 18 -6.10 -7.80 -9.34
N GLU A 19 -5.72 -6.77 -10.09
CA GLU A 19 -4.70 -6.88 -11.12
C GLU A 19 -3.30 -7.10 -10.54
N PHE A 20 -2.95 -6.44 -9.42
CA PHE A 20 -1.72 -6.72 -8.68
C PHE A 20 -1.66 -8.18 -8.24
N ASN A 21 -2.68 -8.65 -7.52
CA ASN A 21 -2.77 -10.04 -7.05
C ASN A 21 -2.64 -11.05 -8.21
N ARG A 22 -3.29 -10.76 -9.35
CA ARG A 22 -3.21 -11.60 -10.55
C ARG A 22 -1.80 -11.66 -11.13
N LEU A 23 -1.08 -10.53 -11.14
CA LEU A 23 0.26 -10.43 -11.75
C LEU A 23 1.36 -10.96 -10.84
N THR A 24 1.25 -10.78 -9.53
CA THR A 24 2.27 -11.19 -8.55
C THR A 24 1.98 -12.52 -7.88
N ASN A 25 0.79 -13.10 -8.12
CA ASN A 25 0.28 -14.27 -7.41
C ASN A 25 0.19 -14.02 -5.88
N SER A 26 -0.01 -12.76 -5.49
CA SER A 26 -0.28 -12.34 -4.10
C SER A 26 -1.76 -12.46 -3.76
N ASN A 27 -2.08 -12.48 -2.47
CA ASN A 27 -3.45 -12.49 -1.97
C ASN A 27 -3.71 -11.29 -1.04
N VAL A 28 -3.47 -10.07 -1.54
CA VAL A 28 -3.79 -8.86 -0.79
C VAL A 28 -5.32 -8.71 -0.70
N THR A 29 -5.86 -8.82 0.51
CA THR A 29 -7.29 -8.63 0.80
C THR A 29 -7.52 -7.36 1.64
N PHE A 30 -8.63 -6.67 1.34
CA PHE A 30 -9.04 -5.41 1.96
C PHE A 30 -10.35 -5.62 2.75
N THR A 31 -10.46 -6.78 3.40
CA THR A 31 -11.72 -7.35 3.91
C THR A 31 -12.17 -6.85 5.28
N ASP A 32 -11.41 -5.95 5.91
CA ASP A 32 -11.78 -5.30 7.17
C ASP A 32 -11.93 -3.79 6.96
N ASP A 33 -12.53 -3.08 7.94
CA ASP A 33 -12.59 -1.60 8.00
C ASP A 33 -11.21 -0.90 8.00
N ARG A 34 -10.11 -1.66 7.79
CA ARG A 34 -8.71 -1.21 7.79
C ARG A 34 -8.05 -1.49 6.43
N THR A 35 -7.42 -0.47 5.87
CA THR A 35 -6.59 -0.53 4.66
C THR A 35 -5.25 -1.25 4.91
N PRO A 36 -4.57 -1.82 3.88
CA PRO A 36 -3.24 -2.43 4.03
C PRO A 36 -2.18 -1.46 4.55
N LEU A 37 -2.37 -0.17 4.32
CA LEU A 37 -1.50 0.85 4.87
C LEU A 37 -1.62 0.94 6.38
N GLU A 38 -2.85 0.91 6.91
CA GLU A 38 -3.09 0.87 8.36
C GLU A 38 -2.52 -0.40 8.97
N ARG A 39 -2.63 -1.54 8.27
CA ARG A 39 -2.00 -2.81 8.69
C ARG A 39 -0.47 -2.77 8.63
N ALA A 40 0.11 -2.11 7.63
CA ALA A 40 1.55 -1.87 7.54
C ALA A 40 2.04 -0.94 8.66
N ILE A 41 1.26 0.09 9.02
CA ILE A 41 1.54 0.98 10.16
C ILE A 41 1.43 0.22 11.49
N ASP A 42 0.44 -0.65 11.65
CA ASP A 42 0.30 -1.52 12.82
C ASP A 42 1.54 -2.40 13.03
N LYS A 43 2.18 -2.89 11.95
CA LYS A 43 3.45 -3.63 12.02
C LYS A 43 4.60 -2.77 12.56
N VAL A 44 4.76 -1.53 12.08
CA VAL A 44 5.84 -0.63 12.52
C VAL A 44 5.59 -0.13 13.95
N THR A 45 4.32 -0.04 14.36
CA THR A 45 3.91 0.46 15.68
C THR A 45 3.67 -0.63 16.72
N GLY A 46 3.82 -1.91 16.35
CA GLY A 46 3.77 -3.05 17.27
C GLY A 46 2.37 -3.59 17.60
N ARG A 47 1.34 -3.29 16.80
CA ARG A 47 -0.05 -3.75 16.95
C ARG A 47 -0.34 -5.02 16.13
N GLN A 48 0.52 -6.03 16.23
CA GLN A 48 0.55 -7.25 15.39
C GLN A 48 -0.53 -8.32 15.66
N ALA A 49 -1.75 -7.97 16.08
CA ALA A 49 -2.62 -9.01 16.65
C ALA A 49 -3.20 -10.06 15.67
N GLU A 50 -3.28 -9.84 14.35
CA GLU A 50 -4.13 -10.70 13.49
C GLU A 50 -3.66 -10.80 12.02
N MET A 51 -2.37 -11.03 11.75
CA MET A 51 -1.89 -11.27 10.38
C MET A 51 -0.90 -12.41 10.30
N ASP A 52 -1.13 -13.36 9.39
CA ASP A 52 -0.15 -14.40 9.08
C ASP A 52 1.05 -13.83 8.28
N ALA A 53 2.17 -14.55 8.27
CA ALA A 53 3.41 -14.08 7.67
C ALA A 53 3.31 -13.85 6.15
N ASN A 54 2.51 -14.65 5.43
CA ASN A 54 2.34 -14.53 3.99
C ASN A 54 1.51 -13.29 3.66
N GLU A 55 0.44 -13.06 4.42
CA GLU A 55 -0.40 -11.87 4.29
C GLU A 55 0.40 -10.59 4.56
N GLN A 56 1.33 -10.63 5.52
CA GLN A 56 2.24 -9.51 5.78
C GLN A 56 3.21 -9.26 4.62
N GLU A 57 3.77 -10.32 4.02
CA GLU A 57 4.67 -10.21 2.88
C GLU A 57 3.96 -9.61 1.67
N ASP A 58 2.73 -10.06 1.40
CA ASP A 58 1.89 -9.54 0.32
C ASP A 58 1.57 -8.05 0.50
N VAL A 59 1.23 -7.62 1.72
CA VAL A 59 1.00 -6.19 2.02
C VAL A 59 2.26 -5.36 1.83
N VAL A 60 3.43 -5.85 2.27
CA VAL A 60 4.71 -5.14 2.08
C VAL A 60 5.05 -5.03 0.59
N ASN A 61 4.83 -6.09 -0.17
CA ASN A 61 5.07 -6.11 -1.61
C ASN A 61 4.14 -5.11 -2.31
N PHE A 62 2.87 -5.04 -1.92
CA PHE A 62 1.91 -4.09 -2.46
C PHE A 62 2.30 -2.63 -2.18
N VAL A 63 2.68 -2.30 -0.94
CA VAL A 63 3.14 -0.95 -0.58
C VAL A 63 4.44 -0.60 -1.31
N SER A 64 5.35 -1.56 -1.46
CA SER A 64 6.60 -1.37 -2.20
C SER A 64 6.34 -1.10 -3.68
N PHE A 65 5.44 -1.84 -4.32
CA PHE A 65 4.98 -1.57 -5.67
C PHE A 65 4.39 -0.17 -5.82
N CYS A 66 3.55 0.26 -4.88
CA CYS A 66 3.02 1.62 -4.87
C CYS A 66 4.14 2.67 -4.78
N LEU A 67 5.18 2.45 -3.98
CA LEU A 67 6.28 3.38 -3.78
C LEU A 67 7.25 3.45 -4.97
N PHE A 68 7.64 2.30 -5.51
CA PHE A 68 8.74 2.22 -6.47
C PHE A 68 8.28 2.21 -7.92
N ASP A 69 7.07 1.72 -8.21
CA ASP A 69 6.59 1.57 -9.59
C ASP A 69 5.51 2.60 -9.95
N LEU A 70 4.58 2.89 -9.02
CA LEU A 70 3.46 3.80 -9.31
C LEU A 70 3.73 5.25 -8.90
N TRP A 71 4.22 5.47 -7.68
CA TRP A 71 4.45 6.82 -7.15
C TRP A 71 5.39 7.68 -8.03
N PRO A 72 6.47 7.16 -8.63
CA PRO A 72 7.31 7.96 -9.52
C PRO A 72 6.56 8.47 -10.76
N GLN A 73 5.51 7.78 -11.19
CA GLN A 73 4.69 8.16 -12.35
C GLN A 73 3.67 9.25 -12.04
N VAL A 74 3.39 9.51 -10.75
CA VAL A 74 2.49 10.60 -10.35
C VAL A 74 3.16 11.95 -10.63
N PRO A 75 2.51 12.88 -11.34
CA PRO A 75 3.06 14.21 -11.60
C PRO A 75 3.46 14.94 -10.32
N GLN A 76 4.60 15.64 -10.36
CA GLN A 76 5.18 16.27 -9.16
C GLN A 76 4.26 17.35 -8.58
N GLU A 77 3.49 18.05 -9.42
CA GLU A 77 2.50 19.05 -9.02
C GLU A 77 1.35 18.48 -8.18
N LEU A 78 1.09 17.17 -8.26
CA LEU A 78 0.07 16.49 -7.46
C LEU A 78 0.64 15.94 -6.14
N LYS A 79 1.97 15.84 -6.04
CA LYS A 79 2.65 15.38 -4.83
C LYS A 79 2.78 16.51 -3.83
N SER A 80 2.54 16.19 -2.56
CA SER A 80 2.81 17.12 -1.48
C SER A 80 4.33 17.30 -1.34
N PRO A 81 4.83 18.54 -1.17
CA PRO A 81 6.26 18.79 -1.00
C PRO A 81 6.86 18.17 0.28
N ALA A 82 6.03 17.71 1.24
CA ALA A 82 6.50 17.21 2.53
C ALA A 82 7.35 15.91 2.45
N TYR A 83 7.29 15.19 1.33
CA TYR A 83 8.07 13.96 1.11
C TYR A 83 9.24 14.11 0.12
N ALA A 84 9.51 15.33 -0.37
CA ALA A 84 10.69 15.61 -1.19
C ALA A 84 11.94 15.76 -0.29
N ILE A 85 12.32 14.69 0.41
CA ILE A 85 13.56 14.67 1.21
C ILE A 85 14.58 13.78 0.47
N HIS A 86 15.63 14.46 0.00
CA HIS A 86 17.03 14.07 -0.27
C HIS A 86 17.39 12.59 -0.50
#